data_AF-A0A2V7GST6-F1
#
_entry.id   AF-A0A2V7GST6-F1
#
_cell.length_a   1.000
_cell.length_b   1.000
_cell.length_c   1.000
_cell.angle_alpha   90.00
_cell.angle_beta   90.00
_cell.angle_gamma   90.00
#
_symmetry.space_group_name_H-M   'P 1'
#
loop_
_entity.id
_entity.type
_entity.pdbx_description
1 polymer ?
#
loop_
_entity_poly.entity_id
_entity_poly.type
_entity_poly.pdbx_seq_one_letter_code
_entity_poly.pdbx_strand_id
1 'polypeptide(L)' 'MGLHTGEATRELDDFIGRSVIVAARIAAEARGGEILISPVVRELTESAGEFSFDEGREVSLRGLNGRHRVSGVIWGCR' A
#
# COMPACT_ATOMS: atom_id res chain seq x y z
N MET A 1 0.41 -2.20 -8.71
CA MET A 1 1.08 -2.83 -7.55
C MET A 1 0.59 -2.17 -6.27
N GLY A 2 0.59 -2.88 -5.14
CA GLY A 2 0.16 -2.34 -3.84
C GLY A 2 1.10 -2.74 -2.72
N LEU A 3 1.44 -1.77 -1.86
CA LEU A 3 2.39 -1.94 -0.75
C LEU A 3 1.77 -1.52 0.58
N HIS A 4 1.98 -2.36 1.58
CA HIS A 4 1.66 -2.10 2.98
C HIS A 4 2.70 -2.77 3.87
N THR A 5 2.89 -2.23 5.07
CA THR A 5 3.74 -2.83 6.09
C THR A 5 2.99 -2.94 7.40
N GLY A 6 3.30 -3.98 8.15
CA GLY A 6 2.75 -4.28 9.46
C GLY A 6 3.05 -5.73 9.84
N GLU A 7 2.47 -6.18 10.94
CA GLU A 7 2.71 -7.53 11.46
C GLU A 7 2.13 -8.61 10.53
N ALA A 8 2.94 -9.63 10.28
CA ALA A 8 2.54 -10.84 9.57
C ALA A 8 3.16 -12.07 10.25
N THR A 9 2.41 -13.16 10.28
CA THR A 9 2.90 -14.46 10.77
C THR A 9 3.31 -15.30 9.57
N ARG A 10 4.49 -15.90 9.64
CA ARG A 10 4.93 -16.86 8.64
C ARG A 10 4.45 -18.26 9.03
N GLU A 11 3.70 -18.90 8.15
CA GLU A 11 3.27 -20.29 8.29
C GLU A 11 3.82 -21.10 7.10
N LEU A 12 4.68 -22.08 7.38
CA LEU A 12 5.42 -22.82 6.34
C LEU A 12 6.14 -21.85 5.38
N ASP A 13 5.71 -21.83 4.11
CA ASP A 13 6.25 -21.02 3.02
C ASP A 13 5.35 -19.83 2.64
N ASP A 14 4.36 -19.47 3.48
CA ASP A 14 3.44 -18.36 3.24
C ASP A 14 3.34 -17.37 4.41
N PHE A 15 2.79 -16.19 4.15
CA PHE A 15 2.48 -15.17 5.15
C PHE A 15 0.98 -15.01 5.33
N ILE A 16 0.54 -15.07 6.59
CA ILE A 16 -0.85 -14.89 6.99
C ILE A 16 -0.95 -13.67 7.90
N GLY A 17 -2.08 -12.96 7.80
CA GLY A 17 -2.43 -11.90 8.73
C GLY A 17 -3.08 -10.71 8.06
N ARG A 18 -3.52 -9.78 8.90
CA ARG A 18 -4.23 -8.57 8.45
C ARG A 18 -3.38 -7.74 7.49
N SER A 19 -2.09 -7.57 7.75
CA SER A 19 -1.22 -6.75 6.90
C SER A 19 -1.09 -7.31 5.49
N VAL A 20 -1.04 -8.65 5.34
CA VAL A 20 -1.04 -9.30 4.02
C VAL A 20 -2.35 -9.03 3.27
N ILE A 21 -3.49 -9.13 3.96
CA ILE A 21 -4.81 -8.82 3.39
C ILE A 21 -4.87 -7.36 2.93
N VAL A 22 -4.39 -6.41 3.76
CA VAL A 22 -4.37 -4.99 3.41
C VAL A 22 -3.52 -4.74 2.17
N ALA A 23 -2.29 -5.28 2.11
CA ALA A 23 -1.41 -5.15 0.95
C ALA A 23 -2.09 -5.67 -0.33
N ALA A 24 -2.70 -6.85 -0.26
CA ALA A 24 -3.40 -7.46 -1.39
C ALA A 24 -4.60 -6.62 -1.85
N ARG A 25 -5.35 -6.01 -0.92
CA ARG A 25 -6.48 -5.14 -1.25
C ARG A 25 -6.04 -3.81 -1.85
N ILE A 26 -4.97 -3.20 -1.33
CA ILE A 26 -4.38 -2.01 -1.93
C ILE A 26 -3.89 -2.31 -3.36
N ALA A 27 -3.28 -3.48 -3.57
CA ALA A 27 -2.84 -3.90 -4.90
C ALA A 27 -4.00 -4.05 -5.88
N ALA A 28 -5.16 -4.51 -5.41
CA ALA A 28 -6.37 -4.63 -6.22
C ALA A 28 -7.00 -3.28 -6.60
N GLU A 29 -6.76 -2.21 -5.84
CA GLU A 29 -7.21 -0.85 -6.15
C GLU A 29 -6.29 -0.11 -7.15
N ALA A 30 -5.12 -0.66 -7.44
CA ALA A 30 -4.14 -0.05 -8.32
C ALA A 30 -4.49 -0.26 -9.79
N ARG A 31 -4.40 0.81 -10.59
CA ARG A 31 -4.53 0.77 -12.05
C ARG A 31 -3.26 0.24 -12.71
N GLY A 32 -3.34 -0.07 -14.01
CA GLY A 32 -2.18 -0.49 -14.80
C GLY A 32 -1.04 0.53 -14.72
N GLY A 33 0.15 0.08 -14.33
CA GLY A 33 1.33 0.95 -14.12
C GLY A 33 1.34 1.74 -12.80
N GLU A 34 0.27 1.69 -12.01
CA GLU A 34 0.18 2.43 -10.74
C GLU A 34 0.81 1.63 -9.59
N ILE A 35 1.54 2.33 -8.71
CA ILE A 35 2.02 1.80 -7.43
C ILE A 35 1.27 2.53 -6.32
N LEU A 36 0.41 1.82 -5.60
CA LEU A 36 -0.29 2.36 -4.43
C LEU A 36 0.37 1.93 -3.14
N ILE A 37 0.49 2.86 -2.20
CA ILE A 37 1.05 2.62 -0.88
C ILE A 37 0.07 3.03 0.22
N SER A 38 0.10 2.31 1.33
CA SER A 38 -0.59 2.71 2.56
C SER A 38 0.10 3.90 3.27
N PRO A 39 -0.58 4.61 4.19
CA PRO A 39 -0.02 5.77 4.89
C PRO A 39 1.25 5.43 5.69
N VAL A 40 1.28 4.26 6.32
CA VAL A 40 2.47 3.79 7.07
C VAL A 40 3.69 3.60 6.17
N VAL A 41 3.50 3.11 4.93
CA VAL A 41 4.62 2.99 3.98
C VAL A 41 5.09 4.38 3.54
N ARG A 42 4.16 5.32 3.34
CA ARG A 42 4.49 6.71 3.00
C ARG A 42 5.34 7.34 4.10
N GLU A 43 4.86 7.31 5.33
CA GLU A 43 5.54 7.92 6.49
C GLU A 43 6.96 7.36 6.68
N LEU A 44 7.14 6.04 6.52
CA LEU A 44 8.46 5.41 6.66
C LEU A 44 9.42 5.77 5.53
N THR A 45 8.93 6.05 4.33
CA THR A 45 9.76 6.32 3.14
C THR A 45 9.94 7.81 2.85
N GLU A 46 9.05 8.66 3.35
CA GLU A 46 9.08 10.12 3.15
C GLU A 46 10.36 10.74 3.74
N SER A 47 10.88 10.20 4.85
CA SER A 47 12.13 10.65 5.46
C SER A 47 13.38 10.42 4.60
N ALA A 48 13.35 9.46 3.67
CA ALA A 48 14.47 9.19 2.77
C ALA A 48 14.58 10.22 1.63
N GLY A 49 13.47 10.91 1.30
CA GLY A 49 13.45 11.93 0.23
C GLY A 49 13.62 11.39 -1.20
N GLU A 50 13.72 10.07 -1.38
CA GLU A 50 13.95 9.42 -2.68
C GLU A 50 12.67 9.29 -3.53
N PHE A 51 11.51 9.36 -2.89
CA PHE A 51 10.22 9.12 -3.53
C PHE A 51 9.32 10.34 -3.46
N SER A 52 8.57 10.57 -4.53
CA SER A 52 7.46 11.53 -4.57
C SER A 52 6.14 10.78 -4.58
N PHE A 53 5.12 11.37 -3.97
CA PHE A 53 3.79 10.77 -3.85
C PHE A 53 2.72 11.75 -4.32
N ASP A 54 1.62 11.22 -4.85
CA ASP A 54 0.44 12.03 -5.12
C ASP A 54 -0.27 12.50 -3.83
N GLU A 55 -1.33 13.27 -4.00
CA GLU A 55 -2.14 13.77 -2.90
C GLU A 55 -2.83 12.64 -2.12
N GLY A 56 -2.97 11.45 -2.70
CA GLY A 56 -3.69 10.30 -2.15
C GLY A 56 -5.20 10.36 -2.29
N ARG A 57 -5.85 9.20 -2.12
CA ARG A 57 -7.30 9.02 -2.20
C ARG A 57 -7.81 8.06 -1.13
N GLU A 58 -9.07 8.22 -0.76
CA GLU A 58 -9.77 7.28 0.12
C GLU A 58 -10.40 6.15 -0.71
N VAL A 59 -10.18 4.90 -0.29
CA VAL A 59 -10.75 3.70 -0.93
C VAL A 59 -11.43 2.81 0.11
N SER A 60 -12.45 2.07 -0.34
CA SER A 60 -13.08 1.02 0.46
C SER A 60 -12.49 -0.32 0.09
N LEU A 61 -11.71 -0.92 0.99
CA LEU A 61 -11.03 -2.18 0.73
C LEU A 61 -11.95 -3.36 1.06
N ARG A 62 -12.22 -4.24 0.11
CA ARG A 62 -13.12 -5.38 0.28
C ARG A 62 -12.74 -6.23 1.51
N GLY A 63 -13.68 -6.39 2.44
CA GLY A 63 -13.50 -7.18 3.66
C GLY A 63 -12.78 -6.45 4.79
N LEU A 64 -12.51 -5.15 4.64
CA LEU A 64 -11.98 -4.28 5.68
C LEU A 64 -12.99 -3.18 6.00
N ASN A 65 -13.08 -2.84 7.28
CA ASN A 65 -14.02 -1.82 7.75
C ASN A 65 -13.45 -0.43 7.54
N GLY A 66 -14.32 0.49 7.10
CA GLY A 66 -13.99 1.90 6.95
C GLY A 66 -13.43 2.27 5.58
N ARG A 67 -12.90 3.48 5.49
CA ARG A 67 -12.12 3.95 4.34
C ARG A 67 -10.64 3.95 4.69
N HIS A 68 -9.83 3.69 3.67
CA HIS A 68 -8.39 3.61 3.78
C HIS A 68 -7.79 4.62 2.82
N ARG A 69 -6.92 5.48 3.34
CA ARG A 69 -6.11 6.36 2.51
C ARG A 69 -5.03 5.56 1.80
N VAL A 70 -4.86 5.79 0.51
CA VAL A 70 -3.74 5.27 -0.29
C VAL A 70 -3.13 6.41 -1.09
N SER A 71 -1.81 6.39 -1.28
CA SER A 71 -1.11 7.35 -2.14
C SER A 71 -0.42 6.62 -3.29
N GLY A 72 -0.46 7.23 -4.47
CA GLY A 72 0.31 6.80 -5.63
C GLY A 72 1.77 7.23 -5.51
N VAL A 73 2.70 6.32 -5.81
CA VAL A 73 4.12 6.66 -5.98
C VAL A 73 4.32 7.26 -7.37
N ILE A 74 4.92 8.44 -7.44
CA ILE A 74 5.27 9.10 -8.69
C ILE A 74 6.62 8.53 -9.13
N TRP A 75 6.58 7.49 -9.96
CA TRP A 75 7.75 6.81 -10.52
C TRP A 75 7.78 6.98 -12.02
N GLY A 76 8.96 7.19 -12.61
CA GLY A 76 9.14 7.16 -14.06
C GLY A 76 8.86 8.46 -14.80
N CYS A 77 8.88 9.60 -14.12
CA CYS A 77 9.07 10.89 -14.80
C CYS A 77 10.58 11.12 -14.99
N ARG A 78 11.11 10.67 -16.13
CA ARG A 78 12.35 11.17 -16.74
C ARG A 78 12.09 11.45 -18.21
#